data_AF-A0A1Q8WSM7-F1
#
_entry.id   AF-A0A1Q8WSM7-F1
#
_cell.length_a   1.000
_cell.length_b   1.000
_cell.length_c   1.000
_cell.angle_alpha   90.00
_cell.angle_beta   90.00
_cell.angle_gamma   90.00
#
_symmetry.space_group_name_H-M   'P 1'
#
loop_
_entity.id
_entity.type
_entity.pdbx_description
1 polymer ?
#
loop_
_entity_poly.entity_id
_entity_poly.type
_entity_poly.pdbx_seq_one_letter_code
_entity_poly.pdbx_strand_id
1 'polypeptide(L)'
;MTASDDVPEVRKARGAFFTPPAIAAFIANWAISSSSDTVLEPSMGDAEFLTHAVERLADLGNGEPIVWGSELHAYSAEAGIERVTEAGGKAVVEVGDFFDRPVDQRFTVVIGNPPYIRFQDFSGRERAKAQSAALRGGVALSGLASAWAAFTVASSLHLARGGRLGFVLPAELLNANYAAPVRQFLFDHFTGIELVTFTKRVFAEAETEAVLLLASGYDEGTSTTMSFRQVTNADALDDLGPVLTWEPADPAGKWSGGVVSVDATAALVDAAAAGTFTALATWGSLRLGMVTGRNTYFAMTPAMVKDAGLCRSETLTLSPPGSNHLRGLTLTSADMRRLGAQGKRTRLFYPREGALSDGARAYLDAGIAKGVDNAYKCRVRRVWWQVPLLKPADLLLTYMNADTVQMVSNEAKAYHLNSVHGVYLAPENRELGRELLPLASLNSLTMLSAEITGRAYGGGVLKMEPGEAAKWLTPSPTTLAAAKPALDSLRGIVADLLDAGDLTAAVSLVDEVLLVDHLSLSNQTVKAVRDARDQLADRRKARGRSVQA
;
A
#
# COMPACT_ATOMS: atom_id res chain seq x y z
N MET A 1 -24.38 -0.12 -31.29
CA MET A 1 -23.01 0.34 -31.58
C MET A 1 -22.43 -0.60 -32.61
N THR A 2 -21.78 -0.07 -33.65
CA THR A 2 -21.19 -0.84 -34.75
C THR A 2 -19.86 -1.46 -34.32
N ALA A 3 -19.34 -2.44 -35.05
CA ALA A 3 -18.03 -3.07 -34.81
C ALA A 3 -16.84 -2.08 -34.70
N SER A 4 -17.02 -0.83 -35.14
CA SER A 4 -16.07 0.27 -35.00
C SER A 4 -15.89 0.82 -33.58
N ASP A 5 -16.84 0.55 -32.67
CA ASP A 5 -16.83 1.11 -31.31
C ASP A 5 -16.21 0.16 -30.27
N ASP A 6 -15.58 -0.93 -30.73
CA ASP A 6 -15.08 -2.04 -29.93
C ASP A 6 -13.62 -2.43 -30.31
N VAL A 7 -12.83 -1.41 -30.61
CA VAL A 7 -11.39 -1.49 -30.89
C VAL A 7 -10.64 -1.72 -29.57
N PRO A 8 -9.48 -2.42 -29.52
CA PRO A 8 -8.73 -2.69 -28.29
C PRO A 8 -8.50 -1.47 -27.38
N GLU A 9 -8.31 -0.28 -27.95
CA GLU A 9 -8.15 0.98 -27.20
C GLU A 9 -9.43 1.39 -26.45
N VAL A 10 -10.60 1.14 -27.04
CA VAL A 10 -11.91 1.42 -26.42
C VAL A 10 -12.24 0.38 -25.34
N ARG A 11 -11.84 -0.88 -25.54
CA ARG A 11 -11.94 -1.95 -24.52
C ARG A 11 -11.05 -1.67 -23.31
N LYS A 12 -9.83 -1.17 -23.55
CA LYS A 12 -8.89 -0.71 -22.52
C LYS A 12 -9.42 0.48 -21.71
N ALA A 13 -10.07 1.45 -22.37
CA ALA A 13 -10.72 2.58 -21.70
C ALA A 13 -11.91 2.17 -20.80
N ARG A 14 -12.48 0.98 -21.01
CA ARG A 14 -13.58 0.42 -20.20
C ARG A 14 -13.12 -0.54 -19.11
N GLY A 15 -11.81 -0.77 -18.96
CA GLY A 15 -11.24 -1.65 -17.95
C GLY A 15 -11.40 -3.16 -18.21
N ALA A 16 -11.68 -3.55 -19.46
CA ALA A 16 -11.69 -4.95 -19.89
C ALA A 16 -10.25 -5.41 -20.21
N PHE A 17 -9.72 -6.33 -19.40
CA PHE A 17 -8.43 -6.96 -19.63
C PHE A 17 -8.64 -8.41 -20.05
N PHE A 18 -8.02 -8.83 -21.17
CA PHE A 18 -8.09 -10.22 -21.61
C PHE A 18 -7.41 -11.13 -20.59
N THR A 19 -8.16 -12.08 -20.06
CA THR A 19 -7.66 -13.09 -19.13
C THR A 19 -6.81 -14.10 -19.90
N PRO A 20 -5.55 -14.36 -19.48
CA PRO A 20 -4.76 -15.43 -20.07
C PRO A 20 -5.47 -16.79 -19.93
N PRO A 21 -5.53 -17.62 -20.98
CA PRO A 21 -6.22 -18.92 -20.95
C PRO A 21 -5.79 -19.81 -19.79
N ALA A 22 -4.48 -19.83 -19.47
CA ALA A 22 -3.94 -20.59 -18.35
C ALA A 22 -4.55 -20.21 -16.98
N ILE A 23 -4.89 -18.92 -16.76
CA ILE A 23 -5.56 -18.49 -15.52
C ILE A 23 -7.02 -18.93 -15.53
N ALA A 24 -7.71 -18.76 -16.66
CA ALA A 24 -9.12 -19.11 -16.78
C ALA A 24 -9.32 -20.62 -16.58
N ALA A 25 -8.49 -21.44 -17.24
CA ALA A 25 -8.43 -22.88 -17.04
C ALA A 25 -8.12 -23.26 -15.59
N PHE A 26 -7.10 -22.65 -14.97
CA PHE A 26 -6.74 -22.91 -13.57
C PHE A 26 -7.91 -22.67 -12.61
N ILE A 27 -8.56 -21.52 -12.70
CA ILE A 27 -9.71 -21.17 -11.86
C ILE A 27 -10.90 -22.10 -12.14
N ALA A 28 -11.21 -22.39 -13.40
CA ALA A 28 -12.29 -23.30 -13.76
C ALA A 28 -12.05 -24.71 -13.20
N ASN A 29 -10.82 -25.23 -13.32
CA ASN A 29 -10.42 -26.53 -12.80
C ASN A 29 -10.51 -26.62 -11.27
N TRP A 30 -10.16 -25.54 -10.57
CA TRP A 30 -10.27 -25.46 -9.12
C TRP A 30 -11.74 -25.35 -8.67
N ALA A 31 -12.52 -24.48 -9.31
CA ALA A 31 -13.88 -24.16 -8.86
C ALA A 31 -14.90 -25.23 -9.26
N ILE A 32 -14.75 -25.88 -10.41
CA ILE A 32 -15.69 -26.87 -10.93
C ILE A 32 -15.19 -28.26 -10.57
N SER A 33 -15.92 -28.89 -9.65
CA SER A 33 -15.56 -30.16 -9.00
C SER A 33 -16.50 -31.30 -9.32
N SER A 34 -17.70 -31.00 -9.85
CA SER A 34 -18.72 -31.96 -10.25
C SER A 34 -19.26 -31.64 -11.64
N SER A 35 -19.64 -32.66 -12.41
CA SER A 35 -20.37 -32.48 -13.69
C SER A 35 -21.74 -31.82 -13.50
N SER A 36 -22.28 -31.82 -12.28
CA SER A 36 -23.54 -31.17 -11.94
C SER A 36 -23.38 -29.73 -11.45
N ASP A 37 -22.16 -29.16 -11.43
CA ASP A 37 -21.96 -27.78 -10.98
C ASP A 37 -22.64 -26.79 -11.93
N THR A 38 -23.28 -25.77 -11.36
CA THR A 38 -23.93 -24.68 -12.10
C THR A 38 -23.05 -23.44 -12.07
N VAL A 39 -22.61 -22.99 -13.24
CA VAL A 39 -21.54 -21.98 -13.39
C VAL A 39 -22.10 -20.63 -13.86
N LEU A 40 -21.74 -19.55 -13.17
CA LEU A 40 -22.03 -18.17 -13.57
C LEU A 40 -20.74 -17.37 -13.79
N GLU A 41 -20.67 -16.60 -14.87
CA GLU A 41 -19.70 -15.52 -15.06
C GLU A 41 -20.42 -14.16 -15.12
N PRO A 42 -20.19 -13.25 -14.15
CA PRO A 42 -20.97 -12.02 -14.00
C PRO A 42 -20.56 -10.89 -14.96
N SER A 43 -19.43 -11.04 -15.66
CA SER A 43 -18.87 -10.05 -16.58
C SER A 43 -18.09 -10.75 -17.68
N MET A 44 -18.81 -11.50 -18.52
CA MET A 44 -18.20 -12.56 -19.35
C MET A 44 -17.31 -12.06 -20.48
N GLY A 45 -17.46 -10.82 -20.97
CA GLY A 45 -16.65 -10.33 -22.08
C GLY A 45 -16.75 -11.24 -23.30
N ASP A 46 -15.61 -11.80 -23.73
CA ASP A 46 -15.49 -12.78 -24.83
C ASP A 46 -15.61 -14.24 -24.37
N ALA A 47 -16.09 -14.48 -23.15
CA ALA A 47 -16.44 -15.78 -22.60
C ALA A 47 -15.27 -16.75 -22.32
N GLU A 48 -14.05 -16.24 -22.12
CA GLU A 48 -12.86 -17.06 -21.84
C GLU A 48 -13.03 -18.00 -20.62
N PHE A 49 -13.68 -17.56 -19.54
CA PHE A 49 -13.96 -18.46 -18.42
C PHE A 49 -15.07 -19.45 -18.73
N LEU A 50 -16.11 -19.03 -19.46
CA LEU A 50 -17.21 -19.93 -19.83
C LEU A 50 -16.76 -21.05 -20.76
N THR A 51 -15.83 -20.80 -21.70
CA THR A 51 -15.28 -21.85 -22.57
C THR A 51 -14.54 -22.91 -21.75
N HIS A 52 -13.67 -22.48 -20.82
CA HIS A 52 -12.98 -23.41 -19.93
C HIS A 52 -13.90 -24.10 -18.91
N ALA A 53 -15.00 -23.45 -18.51
CA ALA A 53 -16.02 -24.09 -17.69
C ALA A 53 -16.74 -25.23 -18.43
N VAL A 54 -17.04 -25.03 -19.72
CA VAL A 54 -17.63 -26.08 -20.57
C VAL A 54 -16.69 -27.27 -20.71
N GLU A 55 -15.42 -27.02 -21.02
CA GLU A 55 -14.39 -28.07 -21.11
C GLU A 55 -14.30 -28.87 -19.80
N ARG A 56 -14.21 -28.16 -18.67
CA ARG A 56 -14.11 -28.80 -17.35
C ARG A 56 -15.35 -29.61 -16.98
N LEU A 57 -16.56 -29.10 -17.26
CA LEU A 57 -17.80 -29.84 -17.03
C LEU A 57 -17.87 -31.10 -17.90
N ALA A 58 -17.45 -31.01 -19.16
CA ALA A 58 -17.38 -32.15 -20.08
C ALA A 58 -16.38 -33.21 -19.60
N ASP A 59 -15.19 -32.80 -19.16
CA ASP A 59 -14.16 -33.68 -18.59
C ASP A 59 -14.65 -34.44 -17.34
N LEU A 60 -15.54 -33.81 -16.56
CA LEU A 60 -16.18 -34.41 -15.39
C LEU A 60 -17.39 -35.30 -15.75
N GLY A 61 -17.73 -35.42 -17.03
CA GLY A 61 -18.78 -36.29 -17.54
C GLY A 61 -20.13 -35.62 -17.81
N ASN A 62 -20.20 -34.28 -17.89
CA ASN A 62 -21.40 -33.60 -18.34
C ASN A 62 -21.53 -33.68 -19.87
N GLY A 63 -22.51 -34.43 -20.37
CA GLY A 63 -22.73 -34.61 -21.82
C GLY A 63 -23.35 -33.40 -22.53
N GLU A 64 -23.88 -32.42 -21.78
CA GLU A 64 -24.47 -31.21 -22.34
C GLU A 64 -24.23 -30.01 -21.39
N PRO A 65 -23.00 -29.47 -21.33
CA PRO A 65 -22.66 -28.38 -20.43
C PRO A 65 -23.50 -27.12 -20.71
N ILE A 66 -24.14 -26.58 -19.68
CA ILE A 66 -24.85 -25.30 -19.72
C ILE A 66 -24.16 -24.34 -18.75
N VAL A 67 -23.86 -23.14 -19.23
CA VAL A 67 -23.17 -22.10 -18.45
C VAL A 67 -23.94 -20.77 -18.55
N TRP A 68 -23.86 -19.95 -17.51
CA TRP A 68 -24.59 -18.68 -17.42
C TRP A 68 -23.62 -17.49 -17.44
N GLY A 69 -24.00 -16.44 -18.16
CA GLY A 69 -23.18 -15.24 -18.31
C GLY A 69 -23.97 -13.95 -18.17
N SER A 70 -23.29 -12.87 -17.81
CA SER A 70 -23.82 -11.51 -17.92
C SER A 70 -22.81 -10.63 -18.66
N GLU A 71 -23.29 -9.86 -19.63
CA GLU A 71 -22.45 -8.99 -20.45
C GLU A 71 -23.20 -7.68 -20.76
N LEU A 72 -22.52 -6.56 -20.57
CA LEU A 72 -23.13 -5.24 -20.75
C LEU A 72 -23.44 -4.94 -22.22
N HIS A 73 -22.66 -5.49 -23.15
CA HIS A 73 -22.73 -5.19 -24.56
C HIS A 73 -23.22 -6.39 -25.39
N ALA A 74 -24.33 -6.21 -26.11
CA ALA A 74 -24.94 -7.26 -26.94
C ALA A 74 -23.97 -7.93 -27.92
N TYR A 75 -23.07 -7.16 -28.55
CA TYR A 75 -22.09 -7.70 -29.48
C TYR A 75 -21.09 -8.65 -28.82
N SER A 76 -20.53 -8.27 -27.67
CA SER A 76 -19.63 -9.14 -26.90
C SER A 76 -20.37 -10.39 -26.41
N ALA A 77 -21.63 -10.24 -26.00
CA ALA A 77 -22.48 -11.36 -25.60
C ALA A 77 -22.68 -12.36 -26.75
N GLU A 78 -22.99 -11.88 -27.96
CA GLU A 78 -23.14 -12.71 -29.16
C GLU A 78 -21.85 -13.48 -29.49
N ALA A 79 -20.70 -12.80 -29.50
CA ALA A 79 -19.40 -13.43 -29.74
C ALA A 79 -19.04 -14.47 -28.66
N GLY A 80 -19.37 -14.19 -27.39
CA GLY A 80 -19.18 -15.12 -26.30
C GLY A 80 -20.06 -16.37 -26.40
N ILE A 81 -21.32 -16.23 -26.83
CA ILE A 81 -22.22 -17.37 -27.08
C ILE A 81 -21.68 -18.28 -28.18
N GLU A 82 -21.14 -17.69 -29.25
CA GLU A 82 -20.52 -18.45 -30.34
C GLU A 82 -19.32 -19.26 -29.84
N ARG A 83 -18.39 -18.64 -29.09
CA ARG A 83 -17.22 -19.33 -28.50
C ARG A 83 -17.62 -20.46 -27.55
N VAL A 84 -18.64 -20.27 -26.72
CA VAL A 84 -19.16 -21.34 -25.84
C VAL A 84 -19.76 -22.49 -26.66
N THR A 85 -20.43 -22.19 -27.77
CA THR A 85 -20.99 -23.20 -28.67
C THR A 85 -19.89 -23.98 -29.38
N GLU A 86 -18.84 -23.32 -29.83
CA GLU A 86 -17.65 -23.95 -30.43
C GLU A 86 -16.91 -24.86 -29.45
N ALA A 87 -16.88 -24.51 -28.16
CA ALA A 87 -16.36 -25.35 -27.09
C ALA A 87 -17.27 -26.56 -26.74
N GLY A 88 -18.44 -26.68 -27.37
CA GLY A 88 -19.37 -27.80 -27.18
C GLY A 88 -20.40 -27.61 -26.07
N GLY A 89 -20.60 -26.38 -25.59
CA GLY A 89 -21.57 -26.06 -24.54
C GLY A 89 -22.73 -25.18 -25.00
N LYS A 90 -23.59 -24.80 -24.06
CA LYS A 90 -24.68 -23.84 -24.26
C LYS A 90 -24.57 -22.69 -23.27
N ALA A 91 -24.57 -21.46 -23.77
CA ALA A 91 -24.58 -20.27 -22.94
C ALA A 91 -25.99 -19.71 -22.73
N VAL A 92 -26.34 -19.37 -21.50
CA VAL A 92 -27.51 -18.57 -21.15
C VAL A 92 -27.03 -17.19 -20.69
N VAL A 93 -27.11 -16.21 -21.59
CA VAL A 93 -26.53 -14.87 -21.37
C VAL A 93 -27.62 -13.83 -21.14
N GLU A 94 -27.45 -13.02 -20.09
CA GLU A 94 -28.24 -11.81 -19.87
C GLU A 94 -27.46 -10.59 -20.35
N VAL A 95 -28.01 -9.89 -21.35
CA VAL A 95 -27.41 -8.66 -21.88
C VAL A 95 -27.86 -7.47 -21.05
N GLY A 96 -26.95 -6.84 -20.32
CA GLY A 96 -27.24 -5.70 -19.47
C GLY A 96 -26.25 -5.52 -18.33
N ASP A 97 -26.55 -4.56 -17.46
CA ASP A 97 -25.77 -4.29 -16.25
C ASP A 97 -26.02 -5.41 -15.23
N PHE A 98 -24.97 -6.19 -14.92
CA PHE A 98 -25.05 -7.29 -13.95
C PHE A 98 -25.61 -6.86 -12.59
N PHE A 99 -25.41 -5.61 -12.17
CA PHE A 99 -25.93 -5.14 -10.88
C PHE A 99 -27.46 -5.02 -10.83
N ASP A 100 -28.12 -5.00 -11.99
CA ASP A 100 -29.58 -5.03 -12.13
C ASP A 100 -30.15 -6.46 -12.10
N ARG A 101 -29.30 -7.49 -12.27
CA ARG A 101 -29.71 -8.89 -12.23
C ARG A 101 -30.33 -9.21 -10.86
N PRO A 102 -31.52 -9.82 -10.82
CA PRO A 102 -32.11 -10.30 -9.57
C PRO A 102 -31.23 -11.36 -8.93
N VAL A 103 -30.93 -11.20 -7.63
CA VAL A 103 -30.16 -12.19 -6.86
C VAL A 103 -30.89 -13.53 -6.88
N ASP A 104 -30.15 -14.58 -7.26
CA ASP A 104 -30.65 -15.95 -7.40
C ASP A 104 -29.57 -16.93 -6.92
N GLN A 105 -29.75 -17.47 -5.71
CA GLN A 105 -28.81 -18.34 -4.99
C GLN A 105 -28.82 -19.79 -5.51
N ARG A 106 -28.61 -19.96 -6.82
CA ARG A 106 -28.70 -21.27 -7.48
C ARG A 106 -27.39 -21.77 -8.08
N PHE A 107 -26.36 -20.95 -8.09
CA PHE A 107 -25.08 -21.29 -8.71
C PHE A 107 -24.15 -21.95 -7.69
N THR A 108 -23.60 -23.12 -8.00
CA THR A 108 -22.57 -23.72 -7.14
C THR A 108 -21.19 -23.13 -7.41
N VAL A 109 -21.00 -22.50 -8.57
CA VAL A 109 -19.74 -21.91 -8.99
C VAL A 109 -19.96 -20.53 -9.61
N VAL A 110 -19.18 -19.55 -9.18
CA VAL A 110 -19.06 -18.25 -9.84
C VAL A 110 -17.59 -17.98 -10.15
N ILE A 111 -17.27 -17.73 -11.41
CA ILE A 111 -15.90 -17.48 -11.88
C ILE A 111 -15.86 -16.24 -12.77
N GLY A 112 -14.67 -15.65 -12.97
CA GLY A 112 -14.54 -14.51 -13.89
C GLY A 112 -13.40 -13.55 -13.57
N ASN A 113 -13.34 -12.48 -14.37
CA ASN A 113 -12.44 -11.35 -14.19
C ASN A 113 -13.26 -10.04 -14.17
N PRO A 114 -13.70 -9.58 -12.98
CA PRO A 114 -14.49 -8.36 -12.86
C PRO A 114 -13.76 -7.11 -13.41
N PRO A 115 -14.49 -6.07 -13.88
CA PRO A 115 -13.88 -4.88 -14.46
C PRO A 115 -13.12 -4.00 -13.44
N TYR A 116 -11.94 -3.49 -13.81
CA TYR A 116 -11.07 -2.69 -12.92
C TYR A 116 -11.24 -1.17 -13.09
N ILE A 117 -12.49 -0.70 -13.12
CA ILE A 117 -12.80 0.71 -13.41
C ILE A 117 -12.53 1.58 -12.16
N ARG A 118 -11.60 2.55 -12.28
CA ARG A 118 -11.23 3.46 -11.18
C ARG A 118 -12.37 4.44 -10.88
N PHE A 119 -12.39 4.95 -9.65
CA PHE A 119 -13.46 5.83 -9.15
C PHE A 119 -13.66 7.15 -9.94
N GLN A 120 -12.66 7.58 -10.71
CA GLN A 120 -12.74 8.82 -11.51
C GLN A 120 -13.61 8.62 -12.76
N ASP A 121 -13.61 7.41 -13.31
CA ASP A 121 -14.35 7.03 -14.50
C ASP A 121 -15.71 6.40 -14.14
N PHE A 122 -15.86 5.95 -12.88
CA PHE A 122 -17.08 5.37 -12.33
C PHE A 122 -17.92 6.40 -11.55
N SER A 123 -18.80 7.12 -12.25
CA SER A 123 -19.58 8.23 -11.69
C SER A 123 -21.09 8.11 -11.89
N GLY A 124 -21.86 8.86 -11.11
CA GLY A 124 -23.31 8.96 -11.27
C GLY A 124 -24.09 7.68 -10.96
N ARG A 125 -24.95 7.25 -11.90
CA ARG A 125 -25.94 6.18 -11.69
C ARG A 125 -25.34 4.77 -11.59
N GLU A 126 -24.35 4.46 -12.42
CA GLU A 126 -23.67 3.15 -12.42
C GLU A 126 -23.01 2.88 -11.07
N ARG A 127 -22.41 3.92 -10.48
CA ARG A 127 -21.85 3.84 -9.14
C ARG A 127 -22.89 3.60 -8.05
N ALA A 128 -24.01 4.29 -8.12
CA ALA A 128 -25.10 4.08 -7.16
C ALA A 128 -25.61 2.63 -7.21
N LYS A 129 -25.71 2.04 -8.41
CA LYS A 129 -26.08 0.63 -8.59
C LYS A 129 -25.07 -0.33 -7.98
N ALA A 130 -23.78 -0.18 -8.28
CA ALA A 130 -22.74 -1.02 -7.70
C ALA A 130 -22.68 -0.92 -6.17
N GLN A 131 -22.80 0.29 -5.61
CA GLN A 131 -22.87 0.47 -4.15
C GLN A 131 -24.12 -0.18 -3.57
N SER A 132 -25.27 -0.06 -4.23
CA SER A 132 -26.50 -0.73 -3.82
C SER A 132 -26.38 -2.26 -3.88
N ALA A 133 -25.73 -2.80 -4.91
CA ALA A 133 -25.49 -4.23 -5.07
C ALA A 133 -24.59 -4.79 -3.97
N ALA A 134 -23.49 -4.10 -3.65
CA ALA A 134 -22.63 -4.48 -2.52
C ALA A 134 -23.36 -4.36 -1.17
N LEU A 135 -24.19 -3.33 -1.01
CA LEU A 135 -24.95 -3.12 0.23
C LEU A 135 -25.99 -4.23 0.48
N ARG A 136 -26.52 -4.88 -0.57
CA ARG A 136 -27.37 -6.09 -0.41
C ARG A 136 -26.64 -7.23 0.31
N GLY A 137 -25.32 -7.31 0.16
CA GLY A 137 -24.45 -8.23 0.90
C GLY A 137 -23.88 -7.64 2.21
N GLY A 138 -24.44 -6.53 2.71
CA GLY A 138 -23.98 -5.90 3.95
C GLY A 138 -22.73 -5.03 3.81
N VAL A 139 -22.18 -4.86 2.59
CA VAL A 139 -20.90 -4.17 2.37
C VAL A 139 -21.13 -2.72 1.94
N ALA A 140 -20.81 -1.78 2.82
CA ALA A 140 -20.84 -0.36 2.52
C ALA A 140 -19.55 0.12 1.82
N LEU A 141 -19.59 0.20 0.48
CA LEU A 141 -18.43 0.65 -0.30
C LEU A 141 -18.28 2.18 -0.32
N SER A 142 -17.05 2.65 -0.07
CA SER A 142 -16.71 4.07 -0.17
C SER A 142 -16.77 4.57 -1.62
N GLY A 143 -16.83 5.89 -1.78
CA GLY A 143 -16.81 6.50 -3.09
C GLY A 143 -15.52 6.40 -3.89
N LEU A 144 -14.48 5.82 -3.30
CA LEU A 144 -13.18 5.58 -3.94
C LEU A 144 -13.04 4.12 -4.43
N ALA A 145 -14.07 3.29 -4.21
CA ALA A 145 -14.02 1.88 -4.57
C ALA A 145 -14.08 1.69 -6.09
N SER A 146 -13.25 0.77 -6.58
CA SER A 146 -13.31 0.28 -7.97
C SER A 146 -14.44 -0.74 -8.13
N ALA A 147 -14.92 -0.91 -9.37
CA ALA A 147 -16.08 -1.74 -9.68
C ALA A 147 -15.92 -3.21 -9.24
N TRP A 148 -14.70 -3.77 -9.34
CA TRP A 148 -14.40 -5.15 -8.91
C TRP A 148 -14.89 -5.43 -7.48
N ALA A 149 -14.83 -4.46 -6.57
CA ALA A 149 -15.22 -4.63 -5.18
C ALA A 149 -16.72 -4.91 -5.03
N ALA A 150 -17.55 -4.24 -5.83
CA ALA A 150 -18.98 -4.48 -5.87
C ALA A 150 -19.30 -5.80 -6.58
N PHE A 151 -18.59 -6.11 -7.67
CA PHE A 151 -18.74 -7.38 -8.36
C PHE A 151 -18.42 -8.57 -7.45
N THR A 152 -17.34 -8.53 -6.66
CA THR A 152 -17.01 -9.59 -5.70
C THR A 152 -18.18 -9.90 -4.79
N VAL A 153 -18.73 -8.88 -4.11
CA VAL A 153 -19.84 -9.07 -3.16
C VAL A 153 -21.11 -9.49 -3.89
N ALA A 154 -21.52 -8.77 -4.94
CA ALA A 154 -22.76 -9.04 -5.66
C ALA A 154 -22.77 -10.45 -6.29
N SER A 155 -21.62 -10.89 -6.81
CA SER A 155 -21.46 -12.22 -7.39
C SER A 155 -21.57 -13.33 -6.36
N SER A 156 -21.02 -13.13 -5.15
CA SER A 156 -21.18 -14.09 -4.06
C SER A 156 -22.64 -14.31 -3.67
N LEU A 157 -23.50 -13.28 -3.78
CA LEU A 157 -24.93 -13.41 -3.45
C LEU A 157 -25.69 -14.36 -4.39
N HIS A 158 -25.15 -14.70 -5.56
CA HIS A 158 -25.73 -15.68 -6.47
C HIS A 158 -25.31 -17.12 -6.16
N LEU A 159 -24.35 -17.31 -5.25
CA LEU A 159 -23.92 -18.65 -4.86
C LEU A 159 -25.00 -19.32 -4.00
N ALA A 160 -25.24 -20.60 -4.29
CA ALA A 160 -25.88 -21.51 -3.36
C ALA A 160 -24.96 -21.75 -2.15
N ARG A 161 -25.54 -22.16 -1.02
CA ARG A 161 -24.77 -22.59 0.16
C ARG A 161 -23.77 -23.68 -0.23
N GLY A 162 -22.53 -23.55 0.22
CA GLY A 162 -21.40 -24.42 -0.14
C GLY A 162 -20.70 -24.07 -1.46
N GLY A 163 -21.18 -23.03 -2.15
CA GLY A 163 -20.66 -22.59 -3.44
C GLY A 163 -19.22 -22.07 -3.38
N ARG A 164 -18.63 -21.94 -4.57
CA ARG A 164 -17.23 -21.54 -4.79
C ARG A 164 -17.14 -20.31 -5.70
N LEU A 165 -16.31 -19.36 -5.32
CA LEU A 165 -16.00 -18.14 -6.06
C LEU A 165 -14.54 -18.18 -6.50
N GLY A 166 -14.29 -18.03 -7.80
CA GLY A 166 -12.94 -17.98 -8.37
C GLY A 166 -12.75 -16.74 -9.24
N PHE A 167 -12.09 -15.70 -8.73
CA PHE A 167 -11.91 -14.44 -9.45
C PHE A 167 -10.46 -14.03 -9.67
N VAL A 168 -10.23 -13.35 -10.79
CA VAL A 168 -9.05 -12.50 -10.98
C VAL A 168 -9.38 -11.12 -10.46
N LEU A 169 -8.62 -10.63 -9.49
CA LEU A 169 -8.84 -9.32 -8.85
C LEU A 169 -7.55 -8.50 -8.87
N PRO A 170 -7.61 -7.16 -8.77
CA PRO A 170 -6.41 -6.37 -8.62
C PRO A 170 -5.81 -6.55 -7.22
N ALA A 171 -4.49 -6.44 -7.11
CA ALA A 171 -3.75 -6.49 -5.84
C ALA A 171 -4.17 -5.40 -4.83
N GLU A 172 -5.01 -4.45 -5.25
CA GLU A 172 -5.72 -3.52 -4.37
C GLU A 172 -6.52 -4.24 -3.28
N LEU A 173 -7.03 -5.46 -3.53
CA LEU A 173 -7.64 -6.31 -2.51
C LEU A 173 -6.75 -6.43 -1.26
N LEU A 174 -5.43 -6.54 -1.45
CA LEU A 174 -4.48 -6.76 -0.36
C LEU A 174 -4.28 -5.53 0.54
N ASN A 175 -4.41 -4.31 0.03
CA ASN A 175 -3.89 -3.13 0.73
C ASN A 175 -4.79 -1.89 0.67
N ALA A 176 -5.77 -1.84 -0.24
CA ALA A 176 -6.63 -0.67 -0.38
C ALA A 176 -7.52 -0.53 0.85
N ASN A 177 -7.65 0.70 1.34
CA ASN A 177 -8.51 0.98 2.50
C ASN A 177 -9.98 0.74 2.16
N TYR A 178 -10.42 1.03 0.93
CA TYR A 178 -11.80 0.80 0.52
C TYR A 178 -12.15 -0.69 0.41
N ALA A 179 -11.15 -1.57 0.29
CA ALA A 179 -11.35 -3.02 0.21
C ALA A 179 -11.54 -3.67 1.59
N ALA A 180 -11.33 -2.93 2.69
CA ALA A 180 -11.51 -3.43 4.06
C ALA A 180 -12.87 -4.13 4.30
N PRO A 181 -14.03 -3.55 3.94
CA PRO A 181 -15.31 -4.24 4.14
C PRO A 181 -15.52 -5.42 3.19
N VAL A 182 -14.85 -5.47 2.03
CA VAL A 182 -14.87 -6.65 1.13
C VAL A 182 -14.06 -7.79 1.74
N ARG A 183 -12.91 -7.49 2.32
CA ARG A 183 -12.08 -8.47 3.04
C ARG A 183 -12.83 -9.08 4.22
N GLN A 184 -13.51 -8.24 5.01
CA GLN A 184 -14.38 -8.70 6.10
C GLN A 184 -15.49 -9.64 5.57
N PHE A 185 -16.18 -9.21 4.52
CA PHE A 185 -17.23 -10.02 3.89
C PHE A 185 -16.75 -11.41 3.47
N LEU A 186 -15.55 -11.52 2.90
CA LEU A 186 -14.99 -12.83 2.53
C LEU A 186 -14.82 -13.76 3.74
N PHE A 187 -14.34 -13.25 4.87
CA PHE A 187 -14.22 -14.03 6.11
C PHE A 187 -15.56 -14.39 6.74
N ASP A 188 -16.55 -13.51 6.64
CA ASP A 188 -17.87 -13.71 7.24
C ASP A 188 -18.70 -14.75 6.46
N HIS A 189 -18.45 -14.91 5.15
CA HIS A 189 -19.30 -15.70 4.27
C HIS A 189 -18.62 -16.93 3.65
N PHE A 190 -17.31 -17.10 3.75
CA PHE A 190 -16.62 -18.28 3.21
C PHE A 190 -15.82 -18.99 4.30
N THR A 191 -15.86 -20.32 4.29
CA THR A 191 -15.06 -21.15 5.21
C THR A 191 -13.64 -21.40 4.70
N GLY A 192 -13.43 -21.29 3.38
CA GLY A 192 -12.11 -21.38 2.76
C GLY A 192 -11.83 -20.13 1.92
N ILE A 193 -10.66 -19.52 2.13
CA ILE A 193 -10.18 -18.38 1.35
C ILE A 193 -8.73 -18.66 1.00
N GLU A 194 -8.40 -18.67 -0.30
CA GLU A 194 -7.04 -18.81 -0.79
C GLU A 194 -6.72 -17.69 -1.79
N LEU A 195 -5.52 -17.14 -1.68
CA LEU A 195 -4.98 -16.13 -2.58
C LEU A 195 -3.75 -16.67 -3.29
N VAL A 196 -3.80 -16.65 -4.62
CA VAL A 196 -2.63 -16.93 -5.45
C VAL A 196 -2.05 -15.61 -5.95
N THR A 197 -0.80 -15.36 -5.61
CA THR A 197 -0.05 -14.15 -5.98
C THR A 197 1.07 -14.47 -6.95
N PHE A 198 1.47 -13.50 -7.76
CA PHE A 198 2.49 -13.67 -8.80
C PHE A 198 3.73 -12.82 -8.50
N THR A 199 4.94 -13.36 -8.71
CA THR A 199 6.19 -12.58 -8.60
C THR A 199 6.47 -11.75 -9.85
N LYS A 200 5.98 -12.18 -11.02
CA LYS A 200 6.02 -11.44 -12.29
C LYS A 200 4.61 -11.04 -12.72
N ARG A 201 4.53 -10.03 -13.59
CA ARG A 201 3.25 -9.58 -14.16
C ARG A 201 2.63 -10.70 -14.99
N VAL A 202 1.32 -10.87 -14.83
CA VAL A 202 0.54 -11.86 -15.57
C VAL A 202 -0.13 -11.26 -16.79
N PHE A 203 -0.54 -10.00 -16.67
CA PHE A 203 -1.07 -9.21 -17.78
C PHE A 203 0.06 -8.31 -18.30
N ALA A 204 0.51 -8.57 -19.53
CA ALA A 204 1.58 -7.78 -20.16
C ALA A 204 1.20 -6.30 -20.32
N GLU A 205 -0.10 -6.02 -20.49
CA GLU A 205 -0.65 -4.72 -20.89
C GLU A 205 -1.36 -3.98 -19.74
N ALA A 206 -1.52 -4.61 -18.57
CA ALA A 206 -2.19 -3.99 -17.42
C ALA A 206 -1.19 -3.24 -16.52
N GLU A 207 -1.59 -2.05 -16.07
CA GLU A 207 -0.83 -1.27 -15.08
C GLU A 207 -0.91 -1.87 -13.67
N THR A 208 -1.91 -2.72 -13.40
CA THR A 208 -2.24 -3.25 -12.07
C THR A 208 -1.85 -4.71 -11.95
N GLU A 209 -1.11 -5.05 -10.87
CA GLU A 209 -0.87 -6.44 -10.46
C GLU A 209 -2.21 -7.13 -10.14
N ALA A 210 -2.33 -8.40 -10.53
CA ALA A 210 -3.49 -9.22 -10.25
C ALA A 210 -3.19 -10.26 -9.17
N VAL A 211 -4.24 -10.68 -8.48
CA VAL A 211 -4.27 -11.80 -7.54
C VAL A 211 -5.43 -12.71 -7.93
N LEU A 212 -5.27 -14.02 -7.75
CA LEU A 212 -6.40 -14.94 -7.88
C LEU A 212 -7.03 -15.13 -6.51
N LEU A 213 -8.33 -14.85 -6.40
CA LEU A 213 -9.14 -15.14 -5.23
C LEU A 213 -9.89 -16.45 -5.44
N LEU A 214 -9.63 -17.42 -4.58
CA LEU A 214 -10.29 -18.72 -4.57
C LEU A 214 -11.02 -18.86 -3.23
N ALA A 215 -12.34 -18.71 -3.20
CA ALA A 215 -13.14 -18.78 -1.97
C ALA A 215 -14.19 -19.91 -2.04
N SER A 216 -14.30 -20.72 -1.00
CA SER A 216 -15.16 -21.91 -0.97
C SER A 216 -16.00 -21.99 0.30
N GLY A 217 -17.09 -22.76 0.23
CA GLY A 217 -17.97 -22.97 1.38
C GLY A 217 -18.83 -21.75 1.69
N TYR A 218 -19.36 -21.11 0.64
CA TYR A 218 -20.20 -19.91 0.77
C TYR A 218 -21.38 -20.15 1.73
N ASP A 219 -21.57 -19.26 2.69
CA ASP A 219 -22.54 -19.30 3.78
C ASP A 219 -22.49 -20.57 4.66
N GLU A 220 -21.47 -21.42 4.57
CA GLU A 220 -21.34 -22.61 5.43
C GLU A 220 -20.80 -22.32 6.82
N GLY A 221 -20.24 -21.13 7.01
CA GLY A 221 -19.67 -20.63 8.24
C GLY A 221 -18.72 -19.47 7.96
N THR A 222 -18.03 -19.03 9.00
CA THR A 222 -16.99 -18.00 8.91
C THR A 222 -15.61 -18.64 8.87
N SER A 223 -14.66 -18.01 8.19
CA SER A 223 -13.25 -18.36 8.37
C SER A 223 -12.60 -17.52 9.47
N THR A 224 -11.51 -18.03 10.04
CA THR A 224 -10.55 -17.25 10.84
C THR A 224 -9.18 -17.17 10.17
N THR A 225 -8.95 -17.96 9.12
CA THR A 225 -7.67 -18.04 8.42
C THR A 225 -7.83 -17.93 6.90
N MET A 226 -6.74 -17.65 6.19
CA MET A 226 -6.70 -17.81 4.74
C MET A 226 -5.39 -18.47 4.32
N SER A 227 -5.37 -19.00 3.11
CA SER A 227 -4.20 -19.58 2.48
C SER A 227 -3.59 -18.61 1.47
N PHE A 228 -2.27 -18.57 1.41
CA PHE A 228 -1.53 -17.88 0.36
C PHE A 228 -0.66 -18.86 -0.40
N ARG A 229 -0.65 -18.69 -1.71
CA ARG A 229 0.33 -19.28 -2.60
C ARG A 229 1.02 -18.21 -3.40
N GLN A 230 2.28 -18.48 -3.70
CA GLN A 230 3.05 -17.64 -4.59
C GLN A 230 3.57 -18.47 -5.75
N VAL A 231 3.28 -18.00 -6.96
CA VAL A 231 3.79 -18.57 -8.20
C VAL A 231 4.57 -17.51 -8.98
N THR A 232 5.35 -17.95 -9.95
CA THR A 232 6.19 -17.01 -10.73
C THR A 232 5.35 -16.20 -11.72
N ASN A 233 4.53 -16.87 -12.50
CA ASN A 233 3.68 -16.35 -13.57
C ASN A 233 2.52 -17.33 -13.84
N ALA A 234 1.70 -17.09 -14.86
CA ALA A 234 0.60 -17.99 -15.24
C ALA A 234 1.06 -19.41 -15.59
N ASP A 235 2.24 -19.55 -16.23
CA ASP A 235 2.78 -20.86 -16.64
C ASP A 235 3.14 -21.76 -15.45
N ALA A 236 3.29 -21.19 -14.26
CA ALA A 236 3.64 -21.91 -13.03
C ALA A 236 2.41 -22.31 -12.19
N LEU A 237 1.18 -22.14 -12.70
CA LEU A 237 -0.04 -22.49 -11.97
C LEU A 237 -0.25 -24.00 -11.81
N ASP A 238 0.41 -24.83 -12.63
CA ASP A 238 0.36 -26.29 -12.53
C ASP A 238 1.19 -26.84 -11.36
N ASP A 239 2.20 -26.10 -10.90
CA ASP A 239 3.02 -26.42 -9.73
C ASP A 239 2.81 -25.35 -8.66
N LEU A 240 1.67 -25.48 -7.98
CA LEU A 240 1.34 -24.64 -6.85
C LEU A 240 2.32 -24.93 -5.70
N GLY A 241 3.29 -24.02 -5.53
CA GLY A 241 4.24 -24.02 -4.42
C GLY A 241 3.57 -24.08 -3.03
N PRO A 242 4.36 -24.05 -1.95
CA PRO A 242 3.87 -24.30 -0.60
C PRO A 242 2.73 -23.34 -0.20
N VAL A 243 1.75 -23.86 0.54
CA VAL A 243 0.67 -23.08 1.15
C VAL A 243 1.17 -22.43 2.42
N LEU A 244 0.97 -21.12 2.53
CA LEU A 244 1.05 -20.41 3.80
C LEU A 244 -0.36 -20.22 4.36
N THR A 245 -0.64 -20.77 5.53
CA THR A 245 -1.86 -20.41 6.28
C THR A 245 -1.58 -19.15 7.11
N TRP A 246 -2.44 -18.16 6.99
CA TRP A 246 -2.35 -16.87 7.65
C TRP A 246 -3.62 -16.54 8.41
N GLU A 247 -3.48 -16.18 9.68
CA GLU A 247 -4.56 -15.68 10.54
C GLU A 247 -4.42 -14.16 10.70
N PRO A 248 -5.31 -13.34 10.09
CA PRO A 248 -5.28 -11.91 10.31
C PRO A 248 -5.71 -11.54 11.73
N ALA A 249 -5.00 -10.59 12.36
CA ALA A 249 -5.47 -9.97 13.61
C ALA A 249 -6.79 -9.19 13.44
N ASP A 250 -7.04 -8.70 12.23
CA ASP A 250 -8.29 -8.05 11.80
C ASP A 250 -8.56 -8.48 10.36
N PRO A 251 -9.63 -9.25 10.08
CA PRO A 251 -10.00 -9.67 8.73
C PRO A 251 -10.14 -8.50 7.74
N ALA A 252 -10.61 -7.33 8.20
CA ALA A 252 -10.72 -6.11 7.42
C ALA A 252 -9.37 -5.40 7.17
N GLY A 253 -8.33 -5.78 7.92
CA GLY A 253 -6.97 -5.26 7.85
C GLY A 253 -6.28 -5.50 6.50
N LYS A 254 -5.11 -4.90 6.29
CA LYS A 254 -4.32 -5.13 5.08
C LYS A 254 -3.77 -6.56 5.07
N TRP A 255 -3.93 -7.27 3.97
CA TRP A 255 -3.44 -8.64 3.75
C TRP A 255 -2.01 -8.71 3.20
N SER A 256 -1.28 -7.58 3.12
CA SER A 256 0.11 -7.54 2.63
C SER A 256 1.08 -8.42 3.44
N GLY A 257 0.77 -8.70 4.70
CA GLY A 257 1.55 -9.61 5.55
C GLY A 257 1.53 -11.07 5.11
N GLY A 258 0.49 -11.51 4.39
CA GLY A 258 0.39 -12.88 3.89
C GLY A 258 1.22 -13.19 2.65
N VAL A 259 1.91 -12.19 2.07
CA VAL A 259 2.81 -12.40 0.92
C VAL A 259 4.30 -12.44 1.30
N VAL A 260 4.55 -12.54 2.61
CA VAL A 260 5.83 -12.61 3.30
C VAL A 260 6.02 -14.06 3.79
N SER A 261 7.24 -14.60 3.75
CA SER A 261 7.51 -15.97 4.21
C SER A 261 7.04 -16.22 5.65
N VAL A 262 6.65 -17.47 5.96
CA VAL A 262 6.18 -17.91 7.28
C VAL A 262 7.15 -17.44 8.37
N ASP A 263 8.44 -17.74 8.18
CA ASP A 263 9.48 -17.49 9.17
C ASP A 263 9.68 -15.99 9.45
N ALA A 264 9.57 -15.14 8.44
CA ALA A 264 9.70 -13.69 8.60
C ALA A 264 8.47 -13.07 9.26
N THR A 265 7.28 -13.58 8.95
CA THR A 265 6.02 -13.17 9.60
C THR A 265 5.99 -13.62 11.05
N ALA A 266 6.37 -14.87 11.33
CA ALA A 266 6.48 -15.41 12.68
C ALA A 266 7.45 -14.57 13.52
N ALA A 267 8.63 -14.23 12.98
CA ALA A 267 9.60 -13.39 13.69
C ALA A 267 9.04 -12.02 14.10
N LEU A 268 8.23 -11.37 13.25
CA LEU A 268 7.57 -10.10 13.58
C LEU A 268 6.46 -10.27 14.64
N VAL A 269 5.65 -11.32 14.50
CA VAL A 269 4.57 -11.63 15.45
C VAL A 269 5.14 -11.99 16.82
N ASP A 270 6.14 -12.86 16.86
CA ASP A 270 6.82 -13.28 18.09
C ASP A 270 7.50 -12.09 18.78
N ALA A 271 8.18 -11.22 18.01
CA ALA A 271 8.79 -10.02 18.55
C ALA A 271 7.77 -9.03 19.14
N ALA A 272 6.60 -8.89 18.51
CA ALA A 272 5.51 -8.07 19.03
C ALA A 272 4.86 -8.71 20.27
N ALA A 273 4.60 -10.02 20.24
CA ALA A 273 3.99 -10.77 21.33
C ALA A 273 4.89 -10.83 22.58
N ALA A 274 6.20 -10.97 22.38
CA ALA A 274 7.21 -10.91 23.44
C ALA A 274 7.43 -9.47 23.98
N GLY A 275 6.87 -8.45 23.33
CA GLY A 275 7.06 -7.05 23.70
C GLY A 275 8.48 -6.52 23.45
N THR A 276 9.30 -7.24 22.69
CA THR A 276 10.66 -6.81 22.31
C THR A 276 10.62 -5.77 21.21
N PHE A 277 9.57 -5.80 20.38
CA PHE A 277 9.22 -4.76 19.43
C PHE A 277 7.84 -4.20 19.73
N THR A 278 7.68 -2.89 19.62
CA THR A 278 6.40 -2.20 19.81
C THR A 278 6.16 -1.18 18.72
N ALA A 279 4.90 -0.78 18.54
CA ALA A 279 4.53 0.30 17.65
C ALA A 279 5.27 1.60 18.04
N LEU A 280 5.74 2.37 17.06
CA LEU A 280 6.44 3.64 17.31
C LEU A 280 5.60 4.63 18.15
N ALA A 281 4.27 4.53 18.10
CA ALA A 281 3.38 5.30 18.96
C ALA A 281 3.59 5.08 20.48
N THR A 282 4.18 3.94 20.88
CA THR A 282 4.57 3.67 22.27
C THR A 282 5.66 4.61 22.76
N TRP A 283 6.52 5.08 21.86
CA TRP A 283 7.59 6.03 22.17
C TRP A 283 7.09 7.47 22.34
N GLY A 284 5.96 7.81 21.70
CA GLY A 284 5.38 9.15 21.75
C GLY A 284 4.42 9.43 20.59
N SER A 285 4.20 10.72 20.31
CA SER A 285 3.24 11.15 19.29
C SER A 285 3.91 11.51 17.97
N LEU A 286 3.28 11.14 16.86
CA LEU A 286 3.69 11.52 15.52
C LEU A 286 2.84 12.68 14.99
N ARG A 287 3.48 13.62 14.29
CA ARG A 287 2.79 14.72 13.61
C ARG A 287 3.40 14.98 12.24
N LEU A 288 2.55 15.39 11.31
CA LEU A 288 2.99 15.99 10.06
C LEU A 288 3.68 17.33 10.33
N GLY A 289 4.76 17.62 9.59
CA GLY A 289 5.43 18.91 9.69
C GLY A 289 4.59 20.10 9.21
N MET A 290 5.12 21.30 9.40
CA MET A 290 4.38 22.54 9.14
C MET A 290 4.09 22.73 7.65
N VAL A 291 2.90 23.26 7.34
CA VAL A 291 2.48 23.55 5.96
C VAL A 291 2.54 25.06 5.71
N THR A 292 3.50 25.49 4.91
CA THR A 292 3.68 26.92 4.60
C THR A 292 2.71 27.41 3.52
N GLY A 293 2.28 26.53 2.61
CA GLY A 293 1.50 26.90 1.41
C GLY A 293 2.36 27.34 0.22
N ARG A 294 3.63 27.74 0.46
CA ARG A 294 4.59 28.14 -0.57
C ARG A 294 6.03 27.95 -0.07
N ASN A 295 6.50 26.70 -0.01
CA ASN A 295 7.81 26.38 0.57
C ASN A 295 8.96 27.16 -0.09
N THR A 296 8.88 27.44 -1.39
CA THR A 296 9.89 28.20 -2.14
C THR A 296 10.02 29.67 -1.71
N TYR A 297 8.99 30.23 -1.08
CA TYR A 297 9.01 31.58 -0.50
C TYR A 297 9.45 31.57 0.96
N PHE A 298 8.85 30.69 1.78
CA PHE A 298 9.08 30.69 3.23
C PHE A 298 10.40 30.02 3.65
N ALA A 299 10.84 28.97 2.96
CA ALA A 299 12.13 28.35 3.24
C ALA A 299 13.24 29.09 2.48
N MET A 300 14.20 29.67 3.18
CA MET A 300 15.23 30.55 2.64
C MET A 300 16.62 29.92 2.78
N THR A 301 17.48 30.16 1.79
CA THR A 301 18.92 29.91 1.93
C THR A 301 19.56 31.02 2.78
N PRO A 302 20.75 30.79 3.38
CA PRO A 302 21.47 31.87 4.06
C PRO A 302 21.74 33.09 3.16
N ALA A 303 21.99 32.88 1.87
CA ALA A 303 22.16 33.96 0.90
C ALA A 303 20.89 34.80 0.74
N MET A 304 19.72 34.15 0.55
CA MET A 304 18.43 34.86 0.47
C MET A 304 18.14 35.70 1.72
N VAL A 305 18.51 35.20 2.91
CA VAL A 305 18.34 35.95 4.18
C VAL A 305 19.20 37.21 4.18
N LYS A 306 20.45 37.11 3.70
CA LYS A 306 21.38 38.24 3.59
C LYS A 306 20.90 39.25 2.55
N ASP A 307 20.50 38.78 1.37
CA ASP A 307 20.06 39.63 0.25
C ASP A 307 18.77 40.39 0.58
N ALA A 308 17.88 39.76 1.35
CA ALA A 308 16.66 40.40 1.85
C ALA A 308 16.90 41.32 3.06
N GLY A 309 18.14 41.46 3.55
CA GLY A 309 18.48 42.34 4.68
C GLY A 309 17.83 41.91 6.01
N LEU A 310 17.53 40.63 6.18
CA LEU A 310 16.78 40.13 7.35
C LEU A 310 17.67 39.93 8.58
N CYS A 311 17.14 40.30 9.74
CA CYS A 311 17.79 40.06 11.02
C CYS A 311 17.63 38.61 11.49
N ARG A 312 18.47 38.18 12.44
CA ARG A 312 18.41 36.82 13.01
C ARG A 312 17.07 36.51 13.70
N SER A 313 16.44 37.51 14.31
CA SER A 313 15.12 37.40 14.96
C SER A 313 13.96 37.18 14.00
N GLU A 314 14.16 37.44 12.71
CA GLU A 314 13.13 37.35 11.67
C GLU A 314 13.14 36.01 10.93
N THR A 315 14.00 35.09 11.37
CA THR A 315 14.10 33.77 10.77
C THR A 315 14.36 32.70 11.82
N LEU A 316 13.82 31.51 11.59
CA LEU A 316 14.04 30.34 12.44
C LEU A 316 14.95 29.32 11.73
N THR A 317 15.66 28.49 12.50
CA THR A 317 16.41 27.35 11.95
C THR A 317 15.43 26.32 11.39
N LEU A 318 15.58 25.95 10.13
CA LEU A 318 14.68 25.06 9.41
C LEU A 318 15.46 23.89 8.82
N SER A 319 15.06 22.66 9.13
CA SER A 319 15.51 21.48 8.40
C SER A 319 15.10 21.64 6.93
N PRO A 320 16.03 21.60 5.96
CA PRO A 320 15.71 21.87 4.56
C PRO A 320 14.51 21.06 4.06
N PRO A 321 13.66 21.61 3.18
CA PRO A 321 12.58 20.84 2.59
C PRO A 321 13.12 19.59 1.87
N GLY A 322 12.42 18.47 2.04
CA GLY A 322 12.87 17.14 1.64
C GLY A 322 13.55 16.38 2.78
N SER A 323 14.04 15.18 2.48
CA SER A 323 14.61 14.25 3.47
C SER A 323 16.01 13.74 3.12
N ASN A 324 16.64 14.18 2.01
CA ASN A 324 17.91 13.62 1.55
C ASN A 324 19.08 13.84 2.52
N HIS A 325 19.02 14.87 3.36
CA HIS A 325 20.02 15.15 4.40
C HIS A 325 19.77 14.36 5.70
N LEU A 326 18.67 13.61 5.77
CA LEU A 326 18.28 12.80 6.93
C LEU A 326 18.63 11.34 6.67
N ARG A 327 19.92 11.07 6.41
CA ARG A 327 20.47 9.73 6.16
C ARG A 327 21.49 9.25 7.20
N GLY A 328 21.90 10.14 8.11
CA GLY A 328 22.73 9.81 9.28
C GLY A 328 21.90 9.63 10.56
N LEU A 329 22.56 9.46 11.71
CA LEU A 329 21.88 9.23 12.99
C LEU A 329 21.38 10.52 13.67
N THR A 330 22.07 11.64 13.47
CA THR A 330 21.80 12.91 14.17
C THR A 330 21.91 14.10 13.22
N LEU A 331 21.00 15.06 13.35
CA LEU A 331 21.06 16.37 12.70
C LEU A 331 21.55 17.41 13.71
N THR A 332 22.83 17.79 13.60
CA THR A 332 23.45 18.73 14.53
C THR A 332 23.38 20.18 14.03
N SER A 333 23.69 21.13 14.91
CA SER A 333 23.87 22.53 14.48
C SER A 333 25.04 22.72 13.51
N ALA A 334 26.05 21.83 13.53
CA ALA A 334 27.15 21.86 12.57
C ALA A 334 26.68 21.44 11.17
N ASP A 335 25.84 20.40 11.09
CA ASP A 335 25.21 19.98 9.84
C ASP A 335 24.35 21.09 9.24
N MET A 336 23.57 21.78 10.06
CA MET A 336 22.77 22.92 9.61
C MET A 336 23.63 24.05 9.01
N ARG A 337 24.82 24.31 9.56
CA ARG A 337 25.78 25.26 8.98
C ARG A 337 26.34 24.77 7.65
N ARG A 338 26.76 23.49 7.60
CA ARG A 338 27.28 22.85 6.38
C ARG A 338 26.26 22.84 5.25
N LEU A 339 25.02 22.42 5.52
CA LEU A 339 23.90 22.45 4.57
C LEU A 339 23.62 23.89 4.10
N GLY A 340 23.68 24.87 5.00
CA GLY A 340 23.53 26.27 4.66
C GLY A 340 24.62 26.78 3.71
N ALA A 341 25.88 26.42 3.96
CA ALA A 341 27.01 26.75 3.11
C ALA A 341 26.91 26.08 1.71
N GLN A 342 26.28 24.91 1.63
CA GLN A 342 25.93 24.22 0.38
C GLN A 342 24.69 24.82 -0.31
N GLY A 343 24.17 25.97 0.15
CA GLY A 343 23.03 26.65 -0.45
C GLY A 343 21.67 26.01 -0.17
N LYS A 344 21.57 25.08 0.80
CA LYS A 344 20.27 24.52 1.19
C LYS A 344 19.44 25.56 1.96
N ARG A 345 18.11 25.39 1.90
CA ARG A 345 17.14 26.30 2.54
C ARG A 345 17.01 26.00 4.03
N THR A 346 18.01 26.42 4.81
CA THR A 346 18.12 26.12 6.24
C THR A 346 17.45 27.14 7.17
N ARG A 347 16.75 28.14 6.61
CA ARG A 347 16.07 29.20 7.35
C ARG A 347 14.60 29.26 7.00
N LEU A 348 13.74 29.54 7.97
CA LEU A 348 12.33 29.83 7.75
C LEU A 348 12.10 31.34 7.93
N PHE A 349 11.53 32.01 6.94
CA PHE A 349 11.05 33.38 7.05
C PHE A 349 9.94 33.45 8.11
N TYR A 350 10.19 34.15 9.21
CA TYR A 350 9.27 34.22 10.35
C TYR A 350 9.45 35.50 11.18
N PRO A 351 9.27 36.70 10.59
CA PRO A 351 9.30 37.93 11.36
C PRO A 351 8.06 38.05 12.25
N ARG A 352 8.17 38.68 13.42
CA ARG A 352 7.03 38.90 14.34
C ARG A 352 6.14 40.04 13.85
N GLU A 353 4.84 39.91 14.03
CA GLU A 353 3.87 40.99 13.81
C GLU A 353 4.24 42.19 14.71
N GLY A 354 4.26 43.40 14.13
CA GLY A 354 4.61 44.64 14.85
C GLY A 354 6.11 44.93 14.99
N ALA A 355 7.01 44.03 14.57
CA ALA A 355 8.46 44.20 14.66
C ALA A 355 9.16 43.80 13.35
N LEU A 356 8.73 44.37 12.23
CA LEU A 356 9.29 44.14 10.90
C LEU A 356 10.45 45.10 10.63
N SER A 357 11.61 44.56 10.23
CA SER A 357 12.66 45.36 9.61
C SER A 357 12.22 45.89 8.23
N ASP A 358 12.92 46.90 7.71
CA ASP A 358 12.69 47.38 6.35
C ASP A 358 12.93 46.28 5.31
N GLY A 359 13.92 45.40 5.56
CA GLY A 359 14.16 44.22 4.75
C GLY A 359 13.00 43.23 4.75
N ALA A 360 12.41 42.95 5.92
CA ALA A 360 11.23 42.08 6.01
C ALA A 360 10.00 42.70 5.35
N ARG A 361 9.80 44.02 5.46
CA ARG A 361 8.71 44.71 4.77
C ARG A 361 8.87 44.63 3.24
N ALA A 362 10.06 44.94 2.73
CA ALA A 362 10.35 44.81 1.30
C ALA A 362 10.19 43.37 0.78
N TYR A 363 10.60 42.37 1.57
CA TYR A 363 10.43 40.96 1.21
C TYR A 363 8.95 40.55 1.18
N LEU A 364 8.13 41.04 2.12
CA LEU A 364 6.68 40.84 2.15
C LEU A 364 6.00 41.47 0.93
N ASP A 365 6.32 42.72 0.62
CA ASP A 365 5.75 43.45 -0.53
C ASP A 365 6.08 42.72 -1.84
N ALA A 366 7.32 42.24 -1.99
CA ALA A 366 7.72 41.40 -3.11
C ALA A 366 6.98 40.05 -3.16
N GLY A 367 6.62 39.48 -2.00
CA GLY A 367 5.78 38.29 -1.90
C GLY A 367 4.35 38.51 -2.37
N ILE A 368 3.74 39.65 -1.98
CA ILE A 368 2.39 40.06 -2.41
C ILE A 368 2.36 40.31 -3.92
N ALA A 369 3.36 41.03 -4.45
CA ALA A 369 3.48 41.26 -5.89
C ALA A 369 3.58 39.95 -6.70
N LYS A 370 4.08 38.87 -6.09
CA LYS A 370 4.16 37.52 -6.68
C LYS A 370 2.94 36.64 -6.36
N GLY A 371 1.93 37.18 -5.70
CA GLY A 371 0.70 36.47 -5.33
C GLY A 371 0.90 35.36 -4.30
N VAL A 372 1.92 35.44 -3.44
CA VAL A 372 2.18 34.41 -2.41
C VAL A 372 1.06 34.39 -1.35
N ASP A 373 0.52 35.55 -1.04
CA ASP A 373 -0.62 35.78 -0.14
C ASP A 373 -1.91 35.10 -0.65
N ASN A 374 -2.06 34.96 -1.97
CA ASN A 374 -3.21 34.31 -2.60
C ASN A 374 -3.23 32.79 -2.47
N ALA A 375 -2.09 32.16 -2.09
CA ALA A 375 -2.05 30.72 -1.87
C ALA A 375 -3.03 30.31 -0.76
N TYR A 376 -3.75 29.20 -0.94
CA TYR A 376 -4.84 28.77 -0.05
C TYR A 376 -4.50 28.87 1.45
N LYS A 377 -3.34 28.34 1.86
CA LYS A 377 -2.90 28.36 3.26
C LYS A 377 -2.52 29.75 3.76
N CYS A 378 -2.09 30.66 2.89
CA CYS A 378 -1.77 32.05 3.25
C CYS A 378 -3.07 32.84 3.46
N ARG A 379 -4.04 32.70 2.53
CA ARG A 379 -5.33 33.40 2.56
C ARG A 379 -6.17 33.12 3.81
N VAL A 380 -6.10 31.90 4.34
CA VAL A 380 -6.91 31.49 5.51
C VAL A 380 -6.27 31.84 6.86
N ARG A 381 -5.09 32.48 6.89
CA ARG A 381 -4.43 32.92 8.13
C ARG A 381 -4.83 34.36 8.46
N ARG A 382 -4.90 34.68 9.76
CA ARG A 382 -5.07 36.07 10.24
C ARG A 382 -3.96 37.00 9.70
N VAL A 383 -2.72 36.51 9.75
CA VAL A 383 -1.54 37.19 9.19
C VAL A 383 -0.93 36.24 8.17
N TRP A 384 -1.00 36.58 6.88
CA TRP A 384 -0.79 35.62 5.78
C TRP A 384 0.61 34.96 5.80
N TRP A 385 1.62 35.68 6.30
CA TRP A 385 3.00 35.22 6.42
C TRP A 385 3.34 34.49 7.72
N GLN A 386 2.46 34.47 8.72
CA GLN A 386 2.68 33.77 9.99
C GLN A 386 2.32 32.29 9.84
N VAL A 387 3.29 31.46 9.47
CA VAL A 387 3.10 30.01 9.37
C VAL A 387 2.84 29.43 10.78
N PRO A 388 1.73 28.72 11.02
CA PRO A 388 1.50 28.08 12.32
C PRO A 388 2.65 27.16 12.69
N LEU A 389 3.30 27.43 13.82
CA LEU A 389 4.48 26.70 14.25
C LEU A 389 4.12 25.44 15.03
N LEU A 390 4.91 24.39 14.80
CA LEU A 390 5.05 23.28 15.71
C LEU A 390 6.36 23.43 16.47
N LYS A 391 6.41 23.01 17.74
CA LYS A 391 7.69 22.92 18.45
C LYS A 391 8.64 22.01 17.65
N PRO A 392 9.96 22.26 17.64
CA PRO A 392 10.92 21.33 17.04
C PRO A 392 10.70 19.92 17.58
N ALA A 393 10.66 18.93 16.68
CA ALA A 393 10.48 17.53 17.06
C ALA A 393 11.75 16.97 17.71
N ASP A 394 11.61 15.93 18.53
CA ASP A 394 12.74 15.23 19.15
C ASP A 394 13.50 14.42 18.08
N LEU A 395 12.76 13.75 17.20
CA LEU A 395 13.26 13.05 16.02
C LEU A 395 12.56 13.53 14.74
N LEU A 396 13.28 13.47 13.63
CA LEU A 396 12.76 13.68 12.28
C LEU A 396 12.68 12.33 11.57
N LEU A 397 11.50 12.00 11.03
CA LEU A 397 11.21 10.73 10.35
C LEU A 397 10.98 10.95 8.86
N THR A 398 11.67 10.18 8.03
CA THR A 398 11.56 10.27 6.57
C THR A 398 10.27 9.61 6.08
N TYR A 399 9.46 10.34 5.31
CA TYR A 399 8.12 9.86 4.90
C TYR A 399 8.05 9.28 3.48
N MET A 400 9.01 9.63 2.61
CA MET A 400 9.14 9.08 1.25
C MET A 400 10.56 8.57 1.08
N ASN A 401 10.68 7.27 0.80
CA ASN A 401 11.94 6.56 0.87
C ASN A 401 12.15 5.69 -0.38
N ALA A 402 13.34 5.75 -0.96
CA ALA A 402 13.75 4.81 -2.01
C ALA A 402 14.13 3.46 -1.39
N ASP A 403 14.93 3.51 -0.33
CA ASP A 403 15.44 2.33 0.36
C ASP A 403 14.55 1.99 1.56
N THR A 404 14.67 2.73 2.66
CA THR A 404 13.91 2.48 3.89
C THR A 404 13.58 3.76 4.66
N VAL A 405 12.67 3.64 5.61
CA VAL A 405 12.31 4.67 6.57
C VAL A 405 13.47 4.88 7.54
N GLN A 406 13.84 6.13 7.80
CA GLN A 406 14.90 6.48 8.74
C GLN A 406 14.43 7.55 9.73
N MET A 407 14.95 7.42 10.95
CA MET A 407 14.80 8.41 12.02
C MET A 407 16.13 9.10 12.26
N VAL A 408 16.09 10.41 12.52
CA VAL A 408 17.26 11.22 12.82
C VAL A 408 17.00 12.07 14.05
N SER A 409 17.93 12.08 15.00
CA SER A 409 17.83 12.93 16.19
C SER A 409 18.01 14.40 15.86
N ASN A 410 17.06 15.24 16.28
CA ASN A 410 17.04 16.67 15.95
C ASN A 410 17.76 17.51 17.02
N GLU A 411 19.06 17.32 17.19
CA GLU A 411 19.85 18.10 18.14
C GLU A 411 19.96 19.58 17.75
N ALA A 412 19.88 19.88 16.45
CA ALA A 412 19.80 21.24 15.93
C ALA A 412 18.56 22.01 16.42
N LYS A 413 17.56 21.32 17.00
CA LYS A 413 16.24 21.87 17.32
C LYS A 413 15.64 22.61 16.12
N ALA A 414 15.88 22.05 14.93
CA ALA A 414 15.43 22.64 13.69
C ALA A 414 13.92 22.41 13.55
N TYR A 415 13.22 23.45 13.09
CA TYR A 415 11.83 23.32 12.66
C TYR A 415 11.78 22.47 11.38
N HIS A 416 10.63 21.86 11.07
CA HIS A 416 10.48 21.01 9.88
C HIS A 416 9.15 21.26 9.17
N LEU A 417 9.17 21.09 7.85
CA LEU A 417 7.98 21.19 7.00
C LEU A 417 7.34 19.82 6.78
N ASN A 418 6.16 19.81 6.16
CA ASN A 418 5.40 18.61 5.84
C ASN A 418 6.07 17.60 4.88
N SER A 419 7.29 17.89 4.41
CA SER A 419 8.14 16.95 3.67
C SER A 419 8.86 15.93 4.57
N VAL A 420 8.69 16.04 5.89
CA VAL A 420 9.24 15.16 6.93
C VAL A 420 8.21 15.07 8.05
N HIS A 421 8.20 13.96 8.79
CA HIS A 421 7.37 13.82 9.99
C HIS A 421 8.16 14.11 11.26
N GLY A 422 7.49 14.65 12.27
CA GLY A 422 8.06 14.87 13.59
C GLY A 422 7.61 13.77 14.55
N VAL A 423 8.56 13.18 15.27
CA VAL A 423 8.29 12.31 16.42
C VAL A 423 8.55 13.10 17.70
N TYR A 424 7.54 13.18 18.55
CA TYR A 424 7.58 13.87 19.83
C TYR A 424 7.52 12.83 20.93
N LEU A 425 8.66 12.55 21.53
CA LEU A 425 8.82 11.47 22.49
C LEU A 425 8.14 11.83 23.82
N ALA A 426 7.51 10.82 24.42
CA ALA A 426 6.97 10.93 25.77
C ALA A 426 8.11 11.26 26.76
N PRO A 427 7.86 12.08 27.82
CA PRO A 427 8.91 12.49 28.75
C PRO A 427 9.81 11.35 29.26
N GLU A 428 9.22 10.22 29.63
CA GLU A 428 9.87 9.01 30.13
C GLU A 428 10.76 8.30 29.10
N ASN A 429 10.45 8.46 27.81
CA ASN A 429 11.17 7.81 26.71
C ASN A 429 12.11 8.77 25.97
N ARG A 430 12.12 10.07 26.32
CA ARG A 430 12.74 11.11 25.50
C ARG A 430 14.26 10.98 25.41
N GLU A 431 14.94 10.69 26.51
CA GLU A 431 16.39 10.56 26.52
C GLU A 431 16.83 9.34 25.73
N LEU A 432 16.35 8.15 26.14
CA LEU A 432 16.64 6.88 25.49
C LEU A 432 16.28 6.89 24.00
N GLY A 433 15.10 7.42 23.66
CA GLY A 433 14.61 7.46 22.28
C GLY A 433 15.43 8.39 21.39
N ARG A 434 15.85 9.57 21.88
CA ARG A 434 16.76 10.46 21.13
C ARG A 434 18.13 9.83 20.93
N GLU A 435 18.57 9.02 21.86
CA GLU A 435 19.90 8.43 21.77
C GLU A 435 19.92 7.20 20.86
N LEU A 436 18.95 6.29 21.00
CA LEU A 436 19.04 4.96 20.41
C LEU A 436 18.08 4.69 19.24
N LEU A 437 16.91 5.33 19.14
CA LEU A 437 15.98 5.01 18.05
C LEU A 437 16.56 5.21 16.64
N PRO A 438 17.30 6.30 16.33
CA PRO A 438 17.94 6.45 15.01
C PRO A 438 18.86 5.30 14.63
N LEU A 439 19.59 4.76 15.61
CA LEU A 439 20.53 3.66 15.42
C LEU A 439 19.81 2.32 15.39
N ALA A 440 19.04 2.04 16.42
CA ALA A 440 18.43 0.74 16.64
C ALA A 440 17.30 0.44 15.66
N SER A 441 16.68 1.44 15.03
CA SER A 441 15.69 1.21 13.96
C SER A 441 16.31 0.77 12.63
N LEU A 442 17.64 0.83 12.49
CA LEU A 442 18.37 0.29 11.34
C LEU A 442 18.56 -1.22 11.48
N ASN A 443 17.48 -1.97 11.65
CA ASN A 443 17.49 -3.43 11.69
C ASN A 443 16.47 -4.02 10.72
N SER A 444 16.70 -5.25 10.31
CA SER A 444 15.94 -5.93 9.27
C SER A 444 14.47 -6.17 9.65
N LEU A 445 14.15 -6.41 10.92
CA LEU A 445 12.74 -6.55 11.37
C LEU A 445 11.98 -5.23 11.25
N THR A 446 12.60 -4.13 11.69
CA THR A 446 12.02 -2.78 11.59
C THR A 446 11.84 -2.38 10.13
N MET A 447 12.83 -2.68 9.28
CA MET A 447 12.74 -2.44 7.84
C MET A 447 11.65 -3.29 7.15
N LEU A 448 11.53 -4.57 7.51
CA LEU A 448 10.44 -5.42 7.00
C LEU A 448 9.07 -4.89 7.43
N SER A 449 8.93 -4.50 8.71
CA SER A 449 7.70 -3.87 9.21
C SER A 449 7.35 -2.60 8.44
N ALA A 450 8.34 -1.80 8.03
CA ALA A 450 8.11 -0.62 7.19
C ALA A 450 7.52 -0.98 5.82
N GLU A 451 8.06 -2.01 5.16
CA GLU A 451 7.54 -2.48 3.86
C GLU A 451 6.13 -3.06 3.96
N ILE A 452 5.81 -3.76 5.05
CA ILE A 452 4.47 -4.34 5.27
C ILE A 452 3.43 -3.25 5.57
N THR A 453 3.79 -2.26 6.38
CA THR A 453 2.84 -1.24 6.88
C THR A 453 2.70 -0.04 5.94
N GLY A 454 3.78 0.34 5.27
CA GLY A 454 3.85 1.48 4.37
C GLY A 454 3.11 1.28 3.05
N ARG A 455 3.01 2.36 2.27
CA ARG A 455 2.39 2.37 0.95
C ARG A 455 3.45 2.43 -0.13
N ALA A 456 3.33 1.58 -1.14
CA ALA A 456 4.03 1.77 -2.39
C ALA A 456 3.35 2.89 -3.21
N TYR A 457 4.12 3.89 -3.64
CA TYR A 457 3.68 4.90 -4.61
C TYR A 457 4.42 4.73 -5.95
N GLY A 458 3.87 5.31 -7.01
CA GLY A 458 4.50 5.37 -8.33
C GLY A 458 5.95 5.86 -8.25
N GLY A 459 6.82 5.30 -9.10
CA GLY A 459 8.28 5.47 -8.98
C GLY A 459 8.96 4.54 -7.97
N GLY A 460 8.21 3.63 -7.35
CA GLY A 460 8.75 2.63 -6.42
C GLY A 460 9.12 3.20 -5.06
N VAL A 461 8.46 4.27 -4.63
CA VAL A 461 8.73 4.94 -3.35
C VAL A 461 7.94 4.28 -2.21
N LEU A 462 8.61 4.00 -1.09
CA LEU A 462 7.97 3.62 0.17
C LEU A 462 7.52 4.88 0.90
N LYS A 463 6.20 5.04 1.03
CA LYS A 463 5.59 6.17 1.71
C LYS A 463 5.02 5.75 3.06
N MET A 464 5.37 6.48 4.11
CA MET A 464 4.83 6.31 5.46
C MET A 464 4.01 7.53 5.85
N GLU A 465 2.69 7.42 5.87
CA GLU A 465 1.84 8.46 6.46
C GLU A 465 1.85 8.38 8.00
N PRO A 466 1.47 9.44 8.74
CA PRO A 466 1.56 9.44 10.21
C PRO A 466 0.83 8.28 10.88
N GLY A 467 -0.31 7.83 10.34
CA GLY A 467 -1.06 6.69 10.87
C GLY A 467 -0.37 5.34 10.64
N GLU A 468 0.43 5.22 9.57
CA GLU A 468 1.23 4.01 9.28
C GLU A 468 2.52 4.03 10.10
N ALA A 469 3.20 5.17 10.13
CA ALA A 469 4.37 5.39 10.96
C ALA A 469 4.07 5.17 12.45
N ALA A 470 2.86 5.47 12.93
CA ALA A 470 2.45 5.18 14.30
C ALA A 470 2.41 3.68 14.62
N LYS A 471 2.10 2.84 13.62
CA LYS A 471 2.02 1.37 13.74
C LYS A 471 3.33 0.66 13.39
N TRP A 472 4.29 1.39 12.84
CA TRP A 472 5.60 0.86 12.46
C TRP A 472 6.30 0.25 13.68
N LEU A 473 6.71 -1.01 13.57
CA LEU A 473 7.35 -1.71 14.68
C LEU A 473 8.81 -1.28 14.82
N THR A 474 9.17 -0.91 16.05
CA THR A 474 10.52 -0.53 16.46
C THR A 474 10.88 -1.28 17.73
N PRO A 475 12.16 -1.48 18.06
CA PRO A 475 12.54 -2.06 19.34
C PRO A 475 11.90 -1.29 20.50
N SER A 476 11.40 -2.02 21.50
CA SER A 476 10.66 -1.42 22.61
C SER A 476 11.59 -0.60 23.54
N PRO A 477 11.05 0.33 24.35
CA PRO A 477 11.87 1.06 25.32
C PRO A 477 12.64 0.15 26.27
N THR A 478 12.03 -0.96 26.72
CA THR A 478 12.70 -1.93 27.60
C THR A 478 13.83 -2.65 26.90
N THR A 479 13.62 -3.10 25.65
CA THR A 479 14.68 -3.72 24.84
C THR A 479 15.83 -2.76 24.58
N LEU A 480 15.56 -1.50 24.21
CA LEU A 480 16.63 -0.52 23.96
C LEU A 480 17.40 -0.15 25.23
N ALA A 481 16.72 -0.05 26.38
CA ALA A 481 17.40 0.19 27.64
C ALA A 481 18.39 -0.93 27.98
N ALA A 482 18.00 -2.18 27.76
CA ALA A 482 18.84 -3.35 28.01
C ALA A 482 19.99 -3.49 26.99
N ALA A 483 19.74 -3.17 25.71
CA ALA A 483 20.74 -3.25 24.65
C ALA A 483 21.68 -2.03 24.57
N LYS A 484 21.43 -0.99 25.36
CA LYS A 484 22.11 0.32 25.27
C LYS A 484 23.65 0.22 25.22
N PRO A 485 24.34 -0.47 26.15
CA PRO A 485 25.81 -0.50 26.14
C PRO A 485 26.38 -1.10 24.85
N ALA A 486 25.74 -2.14 24.32
CA ALA A 486 26.15 -2.80 23.09
C ALA A 486 25.90 -1.88 21.88
N LEU A 487 24.73 -1.27 21.79
CA LEU A 487 24.38 -0.34 20.71
C LEU A 487 25.27 0.91 20.69
N ASP A 488 25.59 1.48 21.85
CA ASP A 488 26.46 2.67 21.92
C ASP A 488 27.87 2.39 21.38
N SER A 489 28.39 1.16 21.56
CA SER A 489 29.69 0.76 21.01
C SER A 489 29.72 0.79 19.47
N LEU A 490 28.58 0.61 18.81
CA LEU A 490 28.47 0.59 17.35
C LEU A 490 28.25 1.98 16.74
N ARG A 491 27.82 2.97 17.54
CA ARG A 491 27.33 4.26 17.04
C ARG A 491 28.28 4.93 16.08
N GLY A 492 29.57 4.98 16.41
CA GLY A 492 30.60 5.59 15.56
C GLY A 492 30.74 4.86 14.23
N ILE A 493 30.86 3.52 14.29
CA ILE A 493 31.01 2.66 13.11
C ILE A 493 29.79 2.78 12.18
N VAL A 494 28.58 2.75 12.74
CA VAL A 494 27.34 2.91 11.96
C VAL A 494 27.25 4.30 11.36
N ALA A 495 27.64 5.35 12.08
CA ALA A 495 27.66 6.70 11.52
C ALA A 495 28.62 6.80 10.31
N ASP A 496 29.81 6.22 10.41
CA ASP A 496 30.79 6.20 9.32
C ASP A 496 30.27 5.43 8.09
N LEU A 497 29.60 4.29 8.30
CA LEU A 497 28.98 3.51 7.22
C LEU A 497 27.87 4.29 6.51
N LEU A 498 27.02 4.98 7.27
CA LEU A 498 25.96 5.82 6.71
C LEU A 498 26.51 7.02 5.93
N ASP A 499 27.59 7.64 6.40
CA ASP A 499 28.28 8.73 5.70
C ASP A 499 28.93 8.25 4.40
N ALA A 500 29.40 7.00 4.36
CA ALA A 500 29.87 6.33 3.15
C ALA A 500 28.74 5.84 2.21
N GLY A 501 27.48 5.91 2.66
CA GLY A 501 26.32 5.44 1.92
C GLY A 501 26.07 3.93 1.98
N ASP A 502 26.75 3.20 2.87
CA ASP A 502 26.62 1.76 3.04
C ASP A 502 25.56 1.40 4.10
N LEU A 503 24.30 1.61 3.72
CA LEU A 503 23.15 1.28 4.58
C LEU A 503 23.09 -0.23 4.89
N THR A 504 23.49 -1.09 3.94
CA THR A 504 23.40 -2.55 4.10
C THR A 504 24.35 -3.05 5.18
N ALA A 505 25.59 -2.56 5.20
CA ALA A 505 26.55 -2.88 6.25
C ALA A 505 26.11 -2.33 7.61
N ALA A 506 25.60 -1.10 7.65
CA ALA A 506 25.06 -0.49 8.87
C ALA A 506 23.94 -1.35 9.48
N VAL A 507 22.98 -1.77 8.66
CA VAL A 507 21.87 -2.63 9.10
C VAL A 507 22.36 -4.00 9.56
N SER A 508 23.33 -4.58 8.84
CA SER A 508 23.87 -5.90 9.19
C SER A 508 24.55 -5.89 10.56
N LEU A 509 25.25 -4.80 10.90
CA LEU A 509 25.92 -4.65 12.19
C LEU A 509 24.93 -4.48 13.34
N VAL A 510 23.86 -3.70 13.13
CA VAL A 510 22.79 -3.54 14.12
C VAL A 510 22.00 -4.84 14.29
N ASP A 511 21.75 -5.58 13.20
CA ASP A 511 21.10 -6.89 13.27
C ASP A 511 21.88 -7.87 14.14
N GLU A 512 23.21 -7.95 13.97
CA GLU A 512 24.05 -8.86 14.75
C GLU A 512 23.92 -8.54 16.25
N VAL A 513 24.11 -7.28 16.63
CA VAL A 513 24.11 -6.91 18.05
C VAL A 513 22.72 -6.91 18.67
N LEU A 514 21.71 -6.43 17.95
CA LEU A 514 20.36 -6.28 18.50
C LEU A 514 19.53 -7.55 18.33
N LEU A 515 19.51 -8.14 17.14
CA LEU A 515 18.63 -9.28 16.85
C LEU A 515 19.28 -10.60 17.27
N VAL A 516 20.55 -10.82 16.92
CA VAL A 516 21.24 -12.09 17.20
C VAL A 516 21.74 -12.13 18.64
N ASP A 517 22.64 -11.22 19.02
CA ASP A 517 23.28 -11.29 20.34
C ASP A 517 22.33 -10.96 21.49
N HIS A 518 21.54 -9.88 21.35
CA HIS A 518 20.68 -9.41 22.44
C HIS A 518 19.33 -10.14 22.50
N LEU A 519 18.67 -10.33 21.36
CA LEU A 519 17.35 -10.96 21.29
C LEU A 519 17.39 -12.46 20.96
N SER A 520 18.59 -13.03 20.73
CA SER A 520 18.77 -14.46 20.48
C SER A 520 18.00 -15.00 19.27
N LEU A 521 17.74 -14.15 18.26
CA LEU A 521 17.18 -14.63 16.98
C LEU A 521 18.24 -15.44 16.25
N SER A 522 17.82 -16.56 15.66
CA SER A 522 18.73 -17.36 14.86
C SER A 522 19.17 -16.61 13.59
N ASN A 523 20.39 -16.85 13.14
CA ASN A 523 20.90 -16.33 11.87
C ASN A 523 20.00 -16.70 10.67
N GLN A 524 19.35 -17.87 10.73
CA GLN A 524 18.39 -18.30 9.71
C GLN A 524 17.14 -17.43 9.73
N THR A 525 16.62 -17.09 10.91
CA THR A 525 15.47 -16.19 11.07
C THR A 525 15.79 -14.79 10.57
N VAL A 526 16.95 -14.23 10.95
CA VAL A 526 17.39 -12.90 10.49
C VAL A 526 17.54 -12.88 8.96
N LYS A 527 18.09 -13.95 8.37
CA LYS A 527 18.17 -14.10 6.92
C LYS A 527 16.79 -14.13 6.27
N ALA A 528 15.85 -14.92 6.80
CA ALA A 528 14.49 -14.99 6.28
C ALA A 528 13.78 -13.61 6.30
N VAL A 529 13.99 -12.83 7.37
CA VAL A 529 13.48 -11.46 7.48
C VAL A 529 14.09 -10.53 6.42
N ARG A 530 15.41 -10.63 6.19
CA ARG A 530 16.10 -9.85 5.15
C ARG A 530 15.59 -10.20 3.76
N ASP A 531 15.53 -11.48 3.43
CA ASP A 531 15.07 -11.98 2.14
C ASP A 531 13.63 -11.52 1.87
N ALA A 532 12.76 -11.60 2.87
CA ALA A 532 11.38 -11.14 2.75
C ALA A 532 11.27 -9.62 2.56
N ARG A 533 12.11 -8.84 3.26
CA ARG A 533 12.18 -7.38 3.08
C ARG A 533 12.64 -7.02 1.67
N ASP A 534 13.69 -7.67 1.18
CA ASP A 534 14.22 -7.42 -0.16
C ASP A 534 13.20 -7.80 -1.24
N GLN A 535 12.48 -8.91 -1.04
CA GLN A 535 11.39 -9.29 -1.94
C GLN A 535 10.27 -8.24 -2.00
N LEU A 536 9.85 -7.66 -0.86
CA LEU A 536 8.84 -6.59 -0.85
C LEU A 536 9.37 -5.30 -1.48
N ALA A 537 10.62 -4.93 -1.17
CA ALA A 537 11.27 -3.74 -1.72
C ALA A 537 11.43 -3.85 -3.25
N ASP A 538 11.79 -5.02 -3.78
CA ASP A 538 11.94 -5.26 -5.21
C ASP A 538 10.59 -5.20 -5.94
N ARG A 539 9.53 -5.79 -5.37
CA ARG A 539 8.17 -5.64 -5.92
C ARG A 539 7.76 -4.17 -5.96
N ARG A 540 8.01 -3.44 -4.87
CA ARG A 540 7.76 -2.00 -4.81
C ARG A 540 8.55 -1.24 -5.90
N LYS A 541 9.84 -1.52 -6.08
CA LYS A 541 10.68 -0.90 -7.12
C LYS A 541 10.21 -1.24 -8.54
N ALA A 542 9.77 -2.47 -8.78
CA ALA A 542 9.24 -2.91 -10.08
C ALA A 542 8.00 -2.11 -10.49
N ARG A 543 7.14 -1.69 -9.55
CA ARG A 543 6.01 -0.77 -9.79
C ARG A 543 6.45 0.62 -10.27
N GLY A 544 7.68 1.03 -10.00
CA GLY A 544 8.21 2.34 -10.38
C GLY A 544 8.60 2.46 -11.86
N ARG A 545 9.08 1.38 -12.46
CA ARG A 545 9.61 1.37 -13.83
C ARG A 545 8.52 1.48 -14.91
N SER A 546 7.26 1.20 -14.59
CA SER A 546 6.14 1.23 -15.55
C SER A 546 5.49 2.60 -15.76
N VAL A 547 5.93 3.65 -15.06
CA VAL A 547 5.39 5.01 -15.26
C VAL A 547 6.17 5.80 -16.32
N GLN A 548 7.28 5.25 -16.83
CA GLN A 548 8.19 5.90 -17.79
C GLN A 548 8.29 5.19 -19.15
N ALA A 549 7.49 4.16 -19.41
CA ALA A 549 7.47 3.44 -20.69
C ALA A 549 6.23 3.82 -21.51
#